data_AF-A0A6A6AFX2-F1
#
_entry.id   AF-A0A6A6AFX2-F1
#
_cell.length_a   1.000
_cell.length_b   1.000
_cell.length_c   1.000
_cell.angle_alpha   90.00
_cell.angle_beta   90.00
_cell.angle_gamma   90.00
#
_symmetry.space_group_name_H-M   'P 1'
#
loop_
_entity.id
_entity.type
_entity.pdbx_description
1 polymer ?
#
loop_
_entity_poly.entity_id
_entity_poly.type
_entity_poly.pdbx_seq_one_letter_code
_entity_poly.pdbx_strand_id
1 'polypeptide(L)'
;MYRIVVRVYADIAALDGSVAGSLCSFAANFSSVDVFFDFVNVLDQGVVHGKISETFSAVLRDRDCKHIFLAAWRRPTYLSMLLQTPDRKVTLVEGYGMGAGFEFLPASCPIVAFPDIFQGASYLELAMPTSLSICSDDVWTPTIAHLMHRKKVCAPTHCSCHEFPHLRIPTVDATTQAHTLRLPGYLPTKPPQPNHIPLNKHNERLDIAIRHPKDAHYLEYANRFPRSAPQPCYWHHLLANCHDGTACAHDHGAMSHKALFFLRYKARLIPCADGTQCRRFECCFGHVCQNSKCLGREVRACSMRVFHRVDPVLARWVEGEVVDGRR
;
A
#
# COMPACT_ATOMS: atom_id res chain seq x y z
N MET A 1 42.96 10.75 -9.24
CA MET A 1 42.12 11.78 -8.62
C MET A 1 40.70 11.57 -9.13
N TYR A 2 39.71 11.46 -8.24
CA TYR A 2 38.31 11.34 -8.66
C TYR A 2 37.68 12.74 -8.73
N ARG A 3 36.80 12.94 -9.71
CA ARG A 3 36.00 14.15 -9.86
C ARG A 3 34.56 13.83 -9.48
N ILE A 4 33.96 14.65 -8.61
CA ILE A 4 32.56 14.52 -8.21
C ILE A 4 31.74 15.47 -9.09
N VAL A 5 30.66 14.95 -9.67
CA VAL A 5 29.68 15.73 -10.44
C VAL A 5 28.34 15.58 -9.74
N VAL A 6 27.71 16.70 -9.39
CA VAL A 6 26.42 16.68 -8.67
C VAL A 6 25.39 17.41 -9.50
N ARG A 7 24.29 16.72 -9.81
CA ARG A 7 23.18 17.29 -10.56
C ARG A 7 21.89 17.12 -9.78
N VAL A 8 21.23 18.23 -9.49
CA VAL A 8 19.94 18.28 -8.83
C VAL A 8 18.89 18.73 -9.85
N TYR A 9 17.82 17.94 -10.00
CA TYR A 9 16.65 18.28 -10.81
C TYR A 9 15.46 18.42 -9.90
N ALA A 10 14.84 19.60 -9.87
CA ALA A 10 13.70 19.87 -9.00
C ALA A 10 12.71 20.78 -9.70
N ASP A 11 11.43 20.65 -9.36
CA ASP A 11 10.43 21.68 -9.61
C ASP A 11 10.26 22.42 -8.28
N ILE A 12 10.96 23.56 -8.17
CA ILE A 12 11.02 24.33 -6.91
C ILE A 12 9.61 24.77 -6.49
N ALA A 13 8.74 25.12 -7.44
CA ALA A 13 7.39 25.56 -7.14
C ALA A 13 6.54 24.44 -6.52
N ALA A 14 6.68 23.20 -7.02
CA ALA A 14 5.97 22.05 -6.48
C ALA A 14 6.54 21.50 -5.16
N LEU A 15 7.78 21.86 -4.80
CA LEU A 15 8.37 21.55 -3.50
C LEU A 15 7.92 22.52 -2.41
N ASP A 16 7.19 23.57 -2.77
CA ASP A 16 7.00 24.72 -1.92
C ASP A 16 5.57 24.88 -1.37
N GLY A 17 5.43 24.59 -0.07
CA GLY A 17 4.27 25.00 0.72
C GLY A 17 4.54 26.25 1.58
N SER A 18 5.80 26.69 1.77
CA SER A 18 6.13 27.83 2.65
C SER A 18 7.56 28.44 2.56
N VAL A 19 8.41 28.15 1.57
CA VAL A 19 9.87 28.48 1.58
C VAL A 19 10.51 28.78 0.19
N ALA A 20 9.77 29.18 -0.85
CA ALA A 20 10.28 29.28 -2.24
C ALA A 20 11.51 30.17 -2.39
N GLY A 21 11.54 31.30 -1.65
CA GLY A 21 12.65 32.24 -1.69
C GLY A 21 13.99 31.62 -1.26
N SER A 22 13.97 30.76 -0.24
CA SER A 22 15.18 30.11 0.29
C SER A 22 15.75 29.04 -0.65
N LEU A 23 14.88 28.33 -1.38
CA LEU A 23 15.28 27.26 -2.30
C LEU A 23 15.88 27.81 -3.59
N CYS A 24 15.36 28.92 -4.13
CA CYS A 24 15.96 29.59 -5.28
C CYS A 24 17.36 30.13 -4.98
N SER A 25 17.55 30.78 -3.82
CA SER A 25 18.87 31.24 -3.38
C SER A 25 19.82 30.07 -3.13
N PHE A 26 19.33 28.98 -2.52
CA PHE A 26 20.11 27.75 -2.38
C PHE A 26 20.55 27.19 -3.74
N ALA A 27 19.64 27.07 -4.72
CA ALA A 27 19.96 26.55 -6.04
C ALA A 27 21.05 27.37 -6.75
N ALA A 28 20.96 28.70 -6.68
CA ALA A 28 21.96 29.60 -7.25
C ALA A 28 23.33 29.44 -6.57
N ASN A 29 23.36 29.45 -5.23
CA ASN A 29 24.60 29.29 -4.46
C ASN A 29 25.20 27.89 -4.63
N PHE A 30 24.38 26.85 -4.64
CA PHE A 30 24.83 25.48 -4.86
C PHE A 30 25.54 25.34 -6.21
N SER A 31 24.96 25.92 -7.26
CA SER A 31 25.50 25.84 -8.62
C SER A 31 26.75 26.72 -8.83
N SER A 32 27.02 27.67 -7.92
CA SER A 32 28.19 28.56 -8.04
C SER A 32 29.41 28.06 -7.25
N VAL A 33 29.24 27.10 -6.34
CA VAL A 33 30.32 26.60 -5.47
C VAL A 33 31.36 25.80 -6.25
N ASP A 34 30.95 25.02 -7.24
CA ASP A 34 31.85 24.17 -8.02
C ASP A 34 31.35 24.05 -9.47
N VAL A 35 32.28 23.99 -10.42
CA VAL A 35 31.98 23.90 -11.86
C VAL A 35 31.25 22.61 -12.26
N PHE A 36 31.27 21.58 -11.41
CA PHE A 36 30.60 20.30 -11.65
C PHE A 36 29.28 20.16 -10.87
N PHE A 37 28.81 21.22 -10.22
CA PHE A 37 27.61 21.22 -9.39
C PHE A 37 26.53 22.04 -10.10
N ASP A 38 25.43 21.37 -10.44
CA ASP A 38 24.30 22.00 -11.15
C ASP A 38 23.00 21.77 -10.37
N PHE A 39 22.28 22.84 -10.05
CA PHE A 39 20.89 22.80 -9.64
C PHE A 39 19.99 23.32 -10.76
N VAL A 40 19.19 22.43 -11.34
CA VAL A 40 18.29 22.76 -12.45
C VAL A 40 16.84 22.78 -11.96
N ASN A 41 16.25 23.98 -11.96
CA ASN A 41 14.82 24.14 -11.73
C ASN A 41 14.05 23.81 -13.03
N VAL A 42 13.27 22.74 -13.02
CA VAL A 42 12.61 22.15 -14.19
C VAL A 42 11.15 22.60 -14.31
N LEU A 43 10.59 23.28 -13.30
CA LEU A 43 9.21 23.82 -13.25
C LEU A 43 8.07 22.83 -13.58
N ASP A 44 8.39 21.54 -13.74
CA ASP A 44 7.46 20.46 -14.04
C ASP A 44 7.98 19.12 -13.48
N GLN A 45 7.19 18.49 -12.61
CA GLN A 45 7.51 17.21 -11.95
C GLN A 45 7.61 16.01 -12.90
N GLY A 46 6.92 16.02 -14.04
CA GLY A 46 7.06 15.01 -15.10
C GLY A 46 8.42 15.11 -15.80
N VAL A 47 8.87 16.33 -16.08
CA VAL A 47 10.18 16.58 -16.70
C VAL A 47 11.33 16.31 -15.72
N VAL A 48 11.16 16.58 -14.41
CA VAL A 48 12.13 16.16 -13.36
C VAL A 48 12.40 14.65 -13.45
N HIS A 49 11.34 13.85 -13.58
CA HIS A 49 11.48 12.42 -13.72
C HIS A 49 12.21 12.01 -15.00
N GLY A 50 11.85 12.58 -16.14
CA GLY A 50 12.54 12.31 -17.40
C GLY A 50 14.03 12.65 -17.31
N LYS A 51 14.38 13.82 -16.78
CA LYS A 51 15.79 14.24 -16.60
C LYS A 51 16.57 13.29 -15.70
N ILE A 52 16.01 12.87 -14.56
CA ILE A 52 16.68 11.92 -13.66
C ILE A 52 16.89 10.58 -14.35
N SER A 53 15.86 10.01 -14.96
CA SER A 53 15.92 8.66 -15.55
C SER A 53 16.85 8.58 -16.77
N GLU A 54 16.78 9.58 -17.65
CA GLU A 54 17.66 9.63 -18.84
C GLU A 54 19.11 9.97 -18.48
N THR A 55 19.32 10.90 -17.53
CA THR A 55 20.68 11.22 -17.05
C THR A 55 21.29 10.01 -16.36
N PHE A 56 20.54 9.32 -15.49
CA PHE A 56 21.00 8.08 -14.87
C PHE A 56 21.40 7.05 -15.92
N SER A 57 20.54 6.80 -16.91
CA SER A 57 20.80 5.84 -17.99
C SER A 57 22.04 6.21 -18.81
N ALA A 58 22.27 7.50 -19.08
CA ALA A 58 23.44 7.98 -19.79
C ALA A 58 24.72 7.81 -18.96
N VAL A 59 24.70 8.20 -17.68
CA VAL A 59 25.85 8.11 -16.77
C VAL A 59 26.19 6.64 -16.45
N LEU A 60 25.19 5.76 -16.37
CA LEU A 60 25.41 4.34 -16.16
C LEU A 60 26.20 3.69 -17.31
N ARG A 61 25.96 4.14 -18.55
CA ARG A 61 26.69 3.68 -19.75
C ARG A 61 28.06 4.34 -19.92
N ASP A 62 28.37 5.38 -19.15
CA ASP A 62 29.65 6.06 -19.20
C ASP A 62 30.76 5.18 -18.57
N ARG A 63 31.83 4.94 -19.33
CA ARG A 63 32.97 4.13 -18.90
C ARG A 63 33.90 4.90 -17.95
N ASP A 64 33.88 6.22 -18.02
CA ASP A 64 34.64 7.09 -17.14
C ASP A 64 33.94 7.29 -15.80
N CYS A 65 32.61 7.12 -15.75
CA CYS A 65 31.87 7.06 -14.51
C CYS A 65 32.28 5.83 -13.68
N LYS A 66 32.86 6.12 -12.50
CA LYS A 66 33.32 5.10 -11.55
C LYS A 66 32.24 4.70 -10.56
N HIS A 67 31.36 5.63 -10.18
CA HIS A 67 30.31 5.40 -9.20
C HIS A 67 29.18 6.43 -9.34
N ILE A 68 27.96 6.04 -8.98
CA ILE A 68 26.74 6.83 -9.07
C ILE A 68 26.06 6.82 -7.69
N PHE A 69 25.89 8.00 -7.11
CA PHE A 69 25.02 8.20 -5.96
C PHE A 69 23.66 8.72 -6.46
N LEU A 70 22.62 7.91 -6.31
CA LEU A 70 21.27 8.29 -6.71
C LEU A 70 20.45 8.72 -5.47
N ALA A 71 20.12 10.00 -5.38
CA ALA A 71 19.25 10.55 -4.32
C ALA A 71 17.80 10.74 -4.83
N ALA A 72 17.24 9.73 -5.49
CA ALA A 72 15.91 9.79 -6.09
C ALA A 72 15.12 8.51 -5.80
N TRP A 73 14.25 8.58 -4.79
CA TRP A 73 13.54 7.40 -4.26
C TRP A 73 12.00 7.52 -4.32
N ARG A 74 11.44 8.73 -4.18
CA ARG A 74 10.02 8.97 -3.89
C ARG A 74 9.05 8.50 -4.99
N ARG A 75 9.55 8.15 -6.18
CA ARG A 75 8.72 7.65 -7.29
C ARG A 75 9.01 6.17 -7.55
N PRO A 76 7.97 5.33 -7.66
CA PRO A 76 8.14 3.90 -7.98
C PRO A 76 8.89 3.63 -9.27
N THR A 77 8.87 4.58 -10.22
CA THR A 77 9.56 4.45 -11.50
C THR A 77 11.09 4.47 -11.36
N TYR A 78 11.66 5.14 -10.35
CA TYR A 78 13.10 5.07 -10.07
C TYR A 78 13.49 3.70 -9.52
N LEU A 79 12.63 3.08 -8.70
CA LEU A 79 12.84 1.70 -8.26
C LEU A 79 12.78 0.73 -9.45
N SER A 80 11.81 0.88 -10.35
CA SER A 80 11.76 0.08 -11.59
C SER A 80 13.03 0.22 -12.43
N MET A 81 13.56 1.44 -12.55
CA MET A 81 14.82 1.71 -13.26
C MET A 81 16.00 0.97 -12.60
N LEU A 82 16.14 1.06 -11.27
CA LEU A 82 17.19 0.37 -10.51
C LEU A 82 17.07 -1.16 -10.58
N LEU A 83 15.84 -1.69 -10.59
CA LEU A 83 15.56 -3.12 -10.70
C LEU A 83 15.84 -3.68 -12.10
N GLN A 84 15.59 -2.89 -13.14
CA GLN A 84 15.85 -3.26 -14.53
C GLN A 84 17.32 -3.14 -14.92
N THR A 85 18.08 -2.32 -14.20
CA THR A 85 19.50 -2.06 -14.47
C THR A 85 20.36 -2.21 -13.21
N PRO A 86 20.40 -3.41 -12.59
CA PRO A 86 21.24 -3.66 -11.43
C PRO A 86 22.71 -3.51 -11.82
N ASP A 87 23.40 -2.54 -11.23
CA ASP A 87 24.81 -2.30 -11.48
C ASP A 87 25.55 -2.01 -10.17
N ARG A 88 26.76 -2.54 -10.03
CA ARG A 88 27.61 -2.39 -8.84
C ARG A 88 28.15 -0.97 -8.67
N LYS A 89 28.12 -0.16 -9.72
CA LYS A 89 28.50 1.27 -9.69
C LYS A 89 27.44 2.15 -9.04
N VAL A 90 26.27 1.62 -8.67
CA VAL A 90 25.15 2.42 -8.19
C VAL A 90 24.98 2.27 -6.68
N THR A 91 24.83 3.39 -5.98
CA THR A 91 24.47 3.45 -4.56
C THR A 91 23.29 4.40 -4.40
N LEU A 92 22.25 3.94 -3.73
CA LEU A 92 21.12 4.79 -3.39
C LEU A 92 21.46 5.62 -2.14
N VAL A 93 21.15 6.91 -2.18
CA VAL A 93 21.29 7.80 -1.02
C VAL A 93 19.99 7.79 -0.23
N GLU A 94 20.09 7.56 1.08
CA GLU A 94 18.98 7.70 2.00
C GLU A 94 18.52 9.15 2.09
N GLY A 95 17.21 9.35 1.97
CA GLY A 95 16.61 10.68 2.02
C GLY A 95 15.28 10.72 2.73
N TYR A 96 14.77 11.93 2.91
CA TYR A 96 13.49 12.19 3.57
C TYR A 96 12.33 11.43 2.90
N GLY A 97 11.51 10.76 3.71
CA GLY A 97 10.42 9.92 3.23
C GLY A 97 10.88 8.58 2.63
N MET A 98 12.16 8.23 2.73
CA MET A 98 12.64 6.88 2.49
C MET A 98 12.16 5.97 3.61
N GLY A 99 11.39 4.95 3.23
CA GLY A 99 10.73 4.03 4.14
C GLY A 99 10.65 2.65 3.51
N ALA A 100 9.65 1.86 3.88
CA ALA A 100 9.50 0.49 3.40
C ALA A 100 9.57 0.42 1.85
N GLY A 101 10.58 -0.28 1.30
CA GLY A 101 10.83 -0.35 -0.15
C GLY A 101 12.31 -0.43 -0.56
N PHE A 102 13.23 0.05 0.28
CA PHE A 102 14.68 -0.01 0.00
C PHE A 102 15.25 -1.45 0.07
N GLU A 103 14.55 -2.33 0.79
CA GLU A 103 14.86 -3.76 0.93
C GLU A 103 14.71 -4.57 -0.38
N PHE A 104 14.02 -4.01 -1.40
CA PHE A 104 13.88 -4.63 -2.74
C PHE A 104 14.98 -4.26 -3.69
N LEU A 105 15.86 -3.33 -3.31
CA LEU A 105 17.00 -3.02 -4.16
C LEU A 105 17.84 -4.29 -4.31
N PRO A 106 18.33 -4.59 -5.52
CA PRO A 106 19.23 -5.72 -5.72
C PRO A 106 20.38 -5.64 -4.71
N ALA A 107 20.88 -6.76 -4.21
CA ALA A 107 22.00 -6.76 -3.26
C ALA A 107 23.25 -6.01 -3.78
N SER A 108 23.34 -5.81 -5.10
CA SER A 108 24.36 -5.00 -5.77
C SER A 108 24.15 -3.48 -5.72
N CYS A 109 23.01 -3.00 -5.19
CA CYS A 109 22.65 -1.60 -5.07
C CYS A 109 22.63 -1.21 -3.58
N PRO A 110 23.80 -0.93 -2.98
CA PRO A 110 23.89 -0.53 -1.58
C PRO A 110 23.17 0.81 -1.33
N ILE A 111 22.80 1.02 -0.08
CA ILE A 111 22.20 2.25 0.41
C ILE A 111 23.17 2.91 1.38
N VAL A 112 23.33 4.23 1.29
CA VAL A 112 24.18 5.01 2.18
C VAL A 112 23.42 6.21 2.75
N ALA A 113 23.69 6.54 4.01
CA ALA A 113 23.15 7.72 4.67
C ALA A 113 24.23 8.81 4.76
N PHE A 114 23.86 10.06 4.53
CA PHE A 114 24.71 11.23 4.82
C PHE A 114 23.94 12.17 5.76
N PRO A 115 23.88 11.89 7.08
CA PRO A 115 23.02 12.60 8.02
C PRO A 115 23.36 14.10 8.16
N ASP A 116 24.61 14.49 7.88
CA ASP A 116 25.04 15.89 7.91
C ASP A 116 24.59 16.69 6.67
N ILE A 117 24.12 16.01 5.62
CA ILE A 117 23.75 16.62 4.32
C ILE A 117 22.27 16.42 4.02
N PHE A 118 21.76 15.22 4.25
CA PHE A 118 20.37 14.84 4.00
C PHE A 118 19.68 14.51 5.32
N GLN A 119 18.44 14.99 5.47
CA GLN A 119 17.57 14.47 6.51
C GLN A 119 17.36 12.97 6.25
N GLY A 120 17.72 12.15 7.24
CA GLY A 120 17.49 10.71 7.19
C GLY A 120 16.00 10.37 7.10
N ALA A 121 15.69 9.08 7.02
CA ALA A 121 14.30 8.62 7.08
C ALA A 121 13.57 9.24 8.30
N SER A 122 12.64 10.17 8.05
CA SER A 122 11.77 10.66 9.10
C SER A 122 10.83 9.54 9.52
N TYR A 123 11.12 8.92 10.66
CA TYR A 123 10.20 8.05 11.38
C TYR A 123 9.05 8.85 12.05
N LEU A 124 8.99 10.17 11.87
CA LEU A 124 8.09 11.10 12.58
C LEU A 124 6.88 11.60 11.78
N GLU A 125 6.59 11.05 10.60
CA GLU A 125 5.18 11.02 10.09
C GLU A 125 4.34 9.93 10.78
N LEU A 126 4.77 9.46 11.96
CA LEU A 126 4.01 8.62 12.89
C LEU A 126 3.28 9.42 14.00
N ALA A 127 3.37 10.76 14.02
CA ALA A 127 2.56 11.64 14.88
C ALA A 127 2.15 12.88 14.05
N MET A 128 0.89 13.27 13.88
CA MET A 128 -0.05 13.82 14.89
C MET A 128 -1.53 13.82 14.37
N PRO A 129 -2.56 14.19 15.17
CA PRO A 129 -2.67 14.14 16.62
C PRO A 129 -3.79 13.19 17.09
N THR A 130 -3.45 12.42 18.12
CA THR A 130 -4.36 12.02 19.19
C THR A 130 -4.84 13.26 19.95
N SER A 131 -6.04 13.73 19.63
CA SER A 131 -7.01 14.30 20.58
C SER A 131 -8.37 14.07 19.94
N LEU A 132 -9.31 13.36 20.55
CA LEU A 132 -9.85 13.61 21.87
C LEU A 132 -9.72 12.41 22.80
N SER A 133 -9.23 12.68 24.00
CA SER A 133 -9.52 11.89 25.18
C SER A 133 -11.03 11.98 25.46
N ILE A 134 -11.70 10.84 25.54
CA ILE A 134 -12.70 10.60 26.57
C ILE A 134 -12.31 9.28 27.22
N CYS A 135 -12.30 9.33 28.54
CA CYS A 135 -11.75 8.38 29.46
C CYS A 135 -12.54 7.07 29.53
N SER A 136 -11.81 6.03 29.90
CA SER A 136 -12.20 4.86 30.67
C SER A 136 -13.16 3.84 30.06
N ASP A 137 -12.67 2.60 30.10
CA ASP A 137 -13.40 1.33 30.22
C ASP A 137 -14.57 1.12 29.25
N ASP A 138 -14.32 0.40 28.16
CA ASP A 138 -14.88 -0.95 28.06
C ASP A 138 -14.45 -1.68 26.77
N VAL A 139 -14.36 -2.98 26.94
CA VAL A 139 -14.04 -4.02 25.95
C VAL A 139 -14.89 -3.87 24.69
N TRP A 140 -14.27 -3.50 23.55
CA TRP A 140 -14.90 -3.73 22.24
C TRP A 140 -14.52 -5.12 21.71
N THR A 141 -15.27 -6.13 22.14
CA THR A 141 -15.58 -7.28 21.28
C THR A 141 -16.39 -6.76 20.09
N PRO A 142 -15.94 -6.91 18.84
CA PRO A 142 -16.80 -6.64 17.71
C PRO A 142 -17.67 -7.87 17.47
N THR A 143 -18.95 -7.73 17.78
CA THR A 143 -20.04 -8.60 17.34
C THR A 143 -20.15 -8.55 15.80
N ILE A 144 -19.16 -9.11 15.11
CA ILE A 144 -19.25 -9.55 13.70
C ILE A 144 -20.06 -10.84 13.71
N ALA A 145 -21.34 -10.74 14.05
CA ALA A 145 -22.29 -11.85 13.94
C ALA A 145 -23.56 -11.44 13.20
N HIS A 146 -23.72 -10.17 12.81
CA HIS A 146 -24.97 -9.71 12.19
C HIS A 146 -24.98 -9.63 10.67
N LEU A 147 -23.90 -10.02 9.98
CA LEU A 147 -23.87 -10.03 8.52
C LEU A 147 -24.07 -11.41 7.88
N MET A 148 -24.28 -12.48 8.67
CA MET A 148 -24.55 -13.82 8.13
C MET A 148 -25.42 -14.64 9.11
N HIS A 149 -26.74 -14.38 9.20
CA HIS A 149 -27.75 -15.38 9.59
C HIS A 149 -29.17 -14.77 9.59
N ARG A 150 -29.93 -14.97 8.51
CA ARG A 150 -31.39 -15.13 8.64
C ARG A 150 -31.66 -16.55 9.13
N LYS A 151 -31.65 -16.77 10.45
CA LYS A 151 -32.30 -17.96 11.03
C LYS A 151 -33.73 -17.57 11.39
N LYS A 152 -34.70 -18.08 10.61
CA LYS A 152 -36.08 -18.19 11.08
C LYS A 152 -36.06 -19.10 12.31
N VAL A 153 -36.64 -18.62 13.41
CA VAL A 153 -36.86 -19.40 14.63
C VAL A 153 -37.95 -20.43 14.31
N CYS A 154 -37.63 -21.72 14.34
CA CYS A 154 -38.62 -22.77 14.44
C CYS A 154 -39.01 -22.95 15.91
N ALA A 155 -40.30 -23.15 16.17
CA ALA A 155 -40.85 -23.37 17.51
C ALA A 155 -40.35 -24.68 18.14
N PRO A 156 -40.35 -24.80 19.49
CA PRO A 156 -39.57 -25.79 20.20
C PRO A 156 -40.37 -27.08 20.41
N THR A 157 -40.41 -27.93 19.41
CA THR A 157 -40.60 -29.38 19.62
C THR A 157 -39.92 -30.09 18.47
N HIS A 158 -38.99 -30.99 18.79
CA HIS A 158 -38.24 -31.87 17.89
C HIS A 158 -36.98 -31.28 17.21
N CYS A 159 -35.84 -31.35 17.91
CA CYS A 159 -34.57 -31.72 17.26
C CYS A 159 -33.54 -32.19 18.29
N SER A 160 -33.33 -33.51 18.33
CA SER A 160 -32.20 -34.14 19.01
C SER A 160 -30.97 -34.12 18.09
N CYS A 161 -29.88 -33.59 18.63
CA CYS A 161 -28.49 -34.06 18.52
C CYS A 161 -27.92 -34.44 17.13
N HIS A 162 -26.80 -33.80 16.76
CA HIS A 162 -25.57 -34.53 16.48
C HIS A 162 -24.36 -33.66 16.89
N GLU A 163 -23.60 -34.19 17.85
CA GLU A 163 -22.33 -33.64 18.34
C GLU A 163 -21.25 -33.70 17.25
N PHE A 164 -20.37 -32.70 17.20
CA PHE A 164 -19.08 -32.78 16.51
C PHE A 164 -17.98 -32.15 17.37
N PRO A 165 -16.72 -32.63 17.23
CA PRO A 165 -15.82 -32.88 18.34
C PRO A 165 -15.00 -31.64 18.73
N HIS A 166 -14.63 -31.60 19.99
CA HIS A 166 -13.63 -30.68 20.54
C HIS A 166 -12.31 -30.75 19.74
N LEU A 167 -12.03 -29.73 18.93
CA LEU A 167 -10.71 -29.55 18.34
C LEU A 167 -9.76 -28.98 19.40
N ARG A 168 -8.83 -29.83 19.85
CA ARG A 168 -7.69 -29.48 20.70
C ARG A 168 -6.74 -28.53 19.95
N ILE A 169 -6.30 -27.49 20.65
CA ILE A 169 -5.27 -26.54 20.20
C ILE A 169 -3.91 -27.26 20.24
N PRO A 170 -3.14 -27.35 19.14
CA PRO A 170 -1.76 -27.80 19.20
C PRO A 170 -0.87 -26.65 19.70
N THR A 171 -0.16 -26.88 20.80
CA THR A 171 1.03 -26.11 21.18
C THR A 171 2.16 -26.51 20.24
N VAL A 172 2.75 -25.56 19.51
CA VAL A 172 3.93 -25.82 18.67
C VAL A 172 5.06 -24.88 19.08
N ASP A 173 6.20 -25.50 19.36
CA ASP A 173 7.42 -24.91 19.86
C ASP A 173 8.01 -23.83 18.95
N ALA A 174 8.58 -22.81 19.60
CA ALA A 174 9.31 -21.74 18.98
C ALA A 174 10.62 -22.25 18.39
N THR A 175 10.66 -22.40 17.07
CA THR A 175 11.92 -22.42 16.30
C THR A 175 12.00 -21.15 15.48
N THR A 176 13.04 -20.37 15.78
CA THR A 176 13.44 -19.14 15.10
C THR A 176 13.72 -19.41 13.61
N GLN A 177 12.76 -19.08 12.75
CA GLN A 177 12.98 -18.90 11.32
C GLN A 177 12.98 -17.41 10.99
N ALA A 178 14.03 -16.96 10.30
CA ALA A 178 14.22 -15.58 9.89
C ALA A 178 13.02 -15.09 9.06
N HIS A 179 12.27 -14.13 9.62
CA HIS A 179 11.14 -13.50 8.95
C HIS A 179 11.64 -12.63 7.79
N THR A 180 11.64 -13.19 6.59
CA THR A 180 11.86 -12.47 5.34
C THR A 180 10.68 -11.53 5.11
N LEU A 181 10.93 -10.23 5.06
CA LEU A 181 9.91 -9.18 4.97
C LEU A 181 9.24 -9.20 3.58
N ARG A 182 7.90 -9.28 3.56
CA ARG A 182 7.11 -9.52 2.34
C ARG A 182 6.25 -8.30 2.00
N LEU A 183 6.74 -7.43 1.10
CA LEU A 183 6.01 -6.24 0.61
C LEU A 183 5.10 -6.52 -0.61
N PRO A 184 4.23 -5.57 -1.02
CA PRO A 184 3.22 -5.68 -2.08
C PRO A 184 3.77 -5.92 -3.49
N GLY A 185 5.10 -6.04 -3.66
CA GLY A 185 5.73 -6.42 -4.92
C GLY A 185 5.54 -7.90 -5.30
N TYR A 186 5.11 -8.75 -4.36
CA TYR A 186 4.70 -10.12 -4.66
C TYR A 186 3.24 -10.24 -5.08
N LEU A 187 2.40 -9.25 -4.72
CA LEU A 187 1.01 -9.26 -5.13
C LEU A 187 0.89 -8.80 -6.59
N PRO A 188 0.04 -9.47 -7.39
CA PRO A 188 -0.18 -9.07 -8.76
C PRO A 188 -0.80 -7.68 -8.86
N THR A 189 -0.45 -6.92 -9.89
CA THR A 189 -0.95 -5.54 -10.10
C THR A 189 -2.13 -5.47 -11.07
N LYS A 190 -2.31 -6.49 -11.91
CA LYS A 190 -3.43 -6.63 -12.84
C LYS A 190 -3.62 -8.10 -13.25
N PRO A 191 -4.85 -8.54 -13.54
CA PRO A 191 -5.08 -9.87 -14.09
C PRO A 191 -4.68 -9.94 -15.57
N PRO A 192 -4.31 -11.13 -16.08
CA PRO A 192 -3.99 -11.33 -17.49
C PRO A 192 -5.23 -11.26 -18.38
N GLN A 193 -6.40 -11.61 -17.84
CA GLN A 193 -7.69 -11.60 -18.52
C GLN A 193 -8.79 -11.13 -17.54
N PRO A 194 -9.94 -10.64 -18.05
CA PRO A 194 -11.11 -10.44 -17.22
C PRO A 194 -11.49 -11.72 -16.47
N ASN A 195 -12.21 -11.56 -15.36
CA ASN A 195 -12.75 -12.66 -14.55
C ASN A 195 -11.73 -13.57 -13.85
N HIS A 196 -10.42 -13.30 -13.96
CA HIS A 196 -9.40 -14.12 -13.32
C HIS A 196 -9.00 -13.61 -11.94
N ILE A 197 -8.80 -14.54 -11.00
CA ILE A 197 -8.32 -14.28 -9.64
C ILE A 197 -6.95 -14.91 -9.40
N PRO A 198 -6.07 -14.27 -8.61
CA PRO A 198 -4.74 -14.78 -8.35
C PRO A 198 -4.71 -15.73 -7.15
N LEU A 199 -3.99 -16.83 -7.27
CA LEU A 199 -3.77 -17.80 -6.20
C LEU A 199 -2.28 -18.02 -5.94
N ASN A 200 -1.92 -18.26 -4.69
CA ASN A 200 -0.57 -18.72 -4.32
C ASN A 200 -0.42 -20.25 -4.46
N LYS A 201 0.77 -20.77 -4.12
CA LYS A 201 1.07 -22.21 -4.18
C LYS A 201 0.22 -23.07 -3.23
N HIS A 202 -0.34 -22.45 -2.19
CA HIS A 202 -1.22 -23.09 -1.21
C HIS A 202 -2.69 -23.03 -1.61
N ASN A 203 -3.01 -22.60 -2.84
CA ASN A 203 -4.37 -22.40 -3.31
C ASN A 203 -5.14 -21.34 -2.49
N GLU A 204 -4.43 -20.38 -1.91
CA GLU A 204 -5.02 -19.25 -1.20
C GLU A 204 -5.18 -18.08 -2.18
N ARG A 205 -6.33 -17.43 -2.12
CA ARG A 205 -6.62 -16.24 -2.92
C ARG A 205 -5.77 -15.08 -2.46
N LEU A 206 -5.10 -14.49 -3.43
CA LEU A 206 -4.41 -13.23 -3.29
C LEU A 206 -5.32 -12.08 -3.72
N ASP A 207 -4.93 -10.87 -3.33
CA ASP A 207 -5.53 -9.65 -3.84
C ASP A 207 -4.66 -9.03 -4.93
N ILE A 208 -5.28 -8.21 -5.77
CA ILE A 208 -4.54 -7.26 -6.59
C ILE A 208 -3.98 -6.17 -5.66
N ALA A 209 -2.71 -5.81 -5.87
CA ALA A 209 -2.06 -4.74 -5.15
C ALA A 209 -2.85 -3.43 -5.32
N ILE A 210 -3.34 -2.87 -4.20
CA ILE A 210 -4.03 -1.58 -4.20
C ILE A 210 -3.05 -0.45 -3.91
N ARG A 211 -3.08 0.59 -4.75
CA ARG A 211 -2.31 1.81 -4.49
C ARG A 211 -2.88 2.49 -3.25
N HIS A 212 -2.00 2.93 -2.35
CA HIS A 212 -2.41 3.75 -1.22
C HIS A 212 -3.09 5.05 -1.70
N PRO A 213 -4.20 5.47 -1.08
CA PRO A 213 -4.87 6.71 -1.42
C PRO A 213 -4.03 7.93 -1.04
N LYS A 214 -4.17 9.01 -1.80
CA LYS A 214 -3.68 10.35 -1.44
C LYS A 214 -4.69 11.03 -0.50
N ASP A 215 -4.26 12.08 0.20
CA ASP A 215 -5.12 12.84 1.12
C ASP A 215 -6.38 13.39 0.45
N ALA A 216 -6.28 13.83 -0.81
CA ALA A 216 -7.43 14.29 -1.58
C ALA A 216 -8.52 13.19 -1.76
N HIS A 217 -8.13 11.91 -1.83
CA HIS A 217 -9.09 10.81 -1.89
C HIS A 217 -9.83 10.63 -0.56
N TYR A 218 -9.08 10.72 0.55
CA TYR A 218 -9.66 10.65 1.90
C TYR A 218 -10.58 11.84 2.17
N LEU A 219 -10.15 13.05 1.83
CA LEU A 219 -10.92 14.27 2.10
C LEU A 219 -12.26 14.26 1.37
N GLU A 220 -12.29 13.89 0.08
CA GLU A 220 -13.55 13.76 -0.65
C GLU A 220 -14.46 12.66 -0.07
N TYR A 221 -13.88 11.53 0.37
CA TYR A 221 -14.64 10.48 1.03
C TYR A 221 -15.23 10.95 2.38
N ALA A 222 -14.41 11.57 3.22
CA ALA A 222 -14.79 12.02 4.55
C ALA A 222 -15.84 13.13 4.50
N ASN A 223 -15.74 14.05 3.53
CA ASN A 223 -16.73 15.10 3.31
C ASN A 223 -18.09 14.52 2.87
N ARG A 224 -18.08 13.45 2.06
CA ARG A 224 -19.31 12.81 1.58
C ARG A 224 -19.94 11.86 2.61
N PHE A 225 -19.13 11.18 3.41
CA PHE A 225 -19.54 10.18 4.39
C PHE A 225 -18.96 10.47 5.78
N PRO A 226 -19.35 11.61 6.41
CA PRO A 226 -18.97 11.88 7.78
C PRO A 226 -19.57 10.82 8.73
N ARG A 227 -19.03 10.72 9.95
CA ARG A 227 -19.47 9.71 10.94
C ARG A 227 -20.95 9.83 11.32
N SER A 228 -21.52 11.02 11.22
CA SER A 228 -22.93 11.30 11.50
C SER A 228 -23.89 10.95 10.35
N ALA A 229 -23.36 10.63 9.17
CA ALA A 229 -24.17 10.29 7.99
C ALA A 229 -24.22 8.77 7.76
N PRO A 230 -25.24 8.28 7.03
CA PRO A 230 -25.30 6.91 6.57
C PRO A 230 -24.01 6.51 5.84
N GLN A 231 -23.44 5.37 6.23
CA GLN A 231 -22.21 4.86 5.62
C GLN A 231 -22.49 4.32 4.20
N PRO A 232 -21.52 4.40 3.27
CA PRO A 232 -21.72 4.00 1.89
C PRO A 232 -21.95 2.50 1.75
N CYS A 233 -22.85 2.11 0.86
CA CYS A 233 -23.09 0.71 0.53
C CYS A 233 -21.95 0.18 -0.35
N TYR A 234 -21.13 -0.72 0.18
CA TYR A 234 -20.04 -1.34 -0.58
C TYR A 234 -20.52 -2.06 -1.84
N TRP A 235 -21.64 -2.79 -1.74
CA TRP A 235 -22.21 -3.57 -2.83
C TRP A 235 -22.74 -2.70 -3.97
N HIS A 236 -23.46 -1.63 -3.65
CA HIS A 236 -23.93 -0.67 -4.64
C HIS A 236 -22.78 0.07 -5.30
N HIS A 237 -21.87 0.67 -4.51
CA HIS A 237 -20.86 1.55 -5.07
C HIS A 237 -19.72 0.81 -5.79
N LEU A 238 -19.30 -0.36 -5.31
CA LEU A 238 -18.16 -1.06 -5.88
C LEU A 238 -18.55 -2.07 -6.96
N LEU A 239 -19.73 -2.70 -6.82
CA LEU A 239 -20.17 -3.79 -7.70
C LEU A 239 -21.45 -3.46 -8.48
N ALA A 240 -22.05 -2.28 -8.26
CA ALA A 240 -23.35 -1.93 -8.84
C ALA A 240 -24.47 -2.95 -8.56
N ASN A 241 -24.33 -3.73 -7.48
CA ASN A 241 -25.17 -4.90 -7.22
C ASN A 241 -25.57 -4.99 -5.74
N CYS A 242 -26.47 -4.11 -5.29
CA CYS A 242 -27.06 -4.17 -3.95
C CYS A 242 -28.40 -4.92 -3.98
N HIS A 243 -28.48 -6.01 -3.23
CA HIS A 243 -29.67 -6.87 -3.14
C HIS A 243 -30.84 -6.23 -2.41
N ASP A 244 -30.56 -5.33 -1.45
CA ASP A 244 -31.58 -4.66 -0.66
C ASP A 244 -32.25 -3.50 -1.42
N GLY A 245 -31.70 -3.08 -2.56
CA GLY A 245 -32.27 -2.05 -3.42
C GLY A 245 -32.59 -0.77 -2.66
N THR A 246 -33.84 -0.32 -2.73
CA THR A 246 -34.33 0.88 -2.03
C THR A 246 -34.53 0.68 -0.52
N ALA A 247 -34.53 -0.55 -0.02
CA ALA A 247 -34.63 -0.87 1.41
C ALA A 247 -33.25 -0.92 2.10
N CYS A 248 -32.16 -0.68 1.37
CA CYS A 248 -30.82 -0.68 1.95
C CYS A 248 -30.66 0.45 2.96
N ALA A 249 -30.19 0.13 4.16
CA ALA A 249 -29.89 1.11 5.21
C ALA A 249 -28.61 1.93 4.94
N HIS A 250 -27.88 1.60 3.87
CA HIS A 250 -26.64 2.25 3.47
C HIS A 250 -26.88 3.24 2.33
N ASP A 251 -26.00 4.23 2.23
CA ASP A 251 -26.10 5.27 1.20
C ASP A 251 -25.83 4.70 -0.20
N HIS A 252 -26.72 5.03 -1.16
CA HIS A 252 -26.63 4.75 -2.60
C HIS A 252 -26.51 6.03 -3.45
N GLY A 253 -26.32 7.18 -2.82
CA GLY A 253 -26.27 8.47 -3.51
C GLY A 253 -24.96 8.63 -4.28
N ALA A 254 -24.97 9.41 -5.36
CA ALA A 254 -23.80 9.61 -6.22
C ALA A 254 -22.51 9.94 -5.43
N MET A 255 -21.38 9.44 -5.94
CA MET A 255 -20.06 9.53 -5.32
C MET A 255 -19.00 9.90 -6.36
N SER A 256 -18.03 10.73 -5.97
CA SER A 256 -16.90 11.08 -6.84
C SER A 256 -15.96 9.89 -7.09
N HIS A 257 -15.21 9.91 -8.19
CA HIS A 257 -14.22 8.88 -8.49
C HIS A 257 -13.13 8.74 -7.41
N LYS A 258 -12.76 9.83 -6.73
CA LYS A 258 -11.74 9.82 -5.67
C LYS A 258 -12.29 9.23 -4.37
N ALA A 259 -13.52 9.57 -3.99
CA ALA A 259 -14.20 8.94 -2.85
C ALA A 259 -14.44 7.45 -3.11
N LEU A 260 -14.79 7.07 -4.34
CA LEU A 260 -14.95 5.68 -4.77
C LEU A 260 -13.63 4.90 -4.71
N PHE A 261 -12.53 5.52 -5.12
CA PHE A 261 -11.20 4.96 -4.97
C PHE A 261 -10.86 4.69 -3.50
N PHE A 262 -11.14 5.64 -2.61
CA PHE A 262 -10.92 5.47 -1.18
C PHE A 262 -11.82 4.37 -0.59
N LEU A 263 -13.09 4.29 -1.02
CA LEU A 263 -14.00 3.22 -0.60
C LEU A 263 -13.47 1.84 -0.99
N ARG A 264 -12.94 1.69 -2.22
CA ARG A 264 -12.31 0.44 -2.68
C ARG A 264 -11.09 0.08 -1.82
N TYR A 265 -10.27 1.06 -1.46
CA TYR A 265 -9.16 0.87 -0.53
C TYR A 265 -9.64 0.39 0.85
N LYS A 266 -10.62 1.07 1.43
CA LYS A 266 -11.21 0.70 2.73
C LYS A 266 -11.80 -0.72 2.70
N ALA A 267 -12.49 -1.11 1.63
CA ALA A 267 -13.04 -2.46 1.46
C ALA A 267 -11.96 -3.54 1.51
N ARG A 268 -10.79 -3.31 0.87
CA ARG A 268 -9.65 -4.24 0.89
C ARG A 268 -8.95 -4.37 2.25
N LEU A 269 -9.27 -3.51 3.22
CA LEU A 269 -8.80 -3.62 4.61
C LEU A 269 -9.81 -4.31 5.53
N ILE A 270 -10.95 -4.73 5.00
CA ILE A 270 -11.96 -5.53 5.69
C ILE A 270 -11.73 -6.99 5.30
N PRO A 271 -11.56 -7.90 6.28
CA PRO A 271 -11.36 -9.31 5.97
C PRO A 271 -12.55 -9.90 5.23
N CYS A 272 -12.27 -10.62 4.14
CA CYS A 272 -13.28 -11.41 3.45
C CYS A 272 -13.83 -12.51 4.37
N ALA A 273 -15.15 -12.65 4.42
CA ALA A 273 -15.83 -13.68 5.22
C ALA A 273 -15.52 -15.10 4.72
N ASP A 274 -15.34 -15.28 3.41
CA ASP A 274 -14.95 -16.56 2.79
C ASP A 274 -13.44 -16.85 2.92
N GLY A 275 -12.69 -15.93 3.55
CA GLY A 275 -11.25 -16.05 3.77
C GLY A 275 -10.44 -16.25 2.48
N THR A 276 -9.25 -16.84 2.59
CA THR A 276 -8.39 -17.13 1.43
C THR A 276 -8.96 -18.16 0.46
N GLN A 277 -10.05 -18.84 0.82
CA GLN A 277 -10.73 -19.78 -0.07
C GLN A 277 -11.80 -19.12 -0.94
N CYS A 278 -12.06 -17.82 -0.78
CA CYS A 278 -12.98 -17.08 -1.64
C CYS A 278 -12.59 -17.25 -3.12
N ARG A 279 -13.56 -17.55 -3.98
CA ARG A 279 -13.38 -17.62 -5.44
C ARG A 279 -14.24 -16.64 -6.21
N ARG A 280 -15.06 -15.84 -5.53
CA ARG A 280 -15.95 -14.84 -6.15
C ARG A 280 -15.15 -13.80 -6.93
N PHE A 281 -15.30 -13.71 -8.24
CA PHE A 281 -14.54 -12.76 -9.05
C PHE A 281 -14.71 -11.33 -8.53
N GLU A 282 -15.95 -10.93 -8.25
CA GLU A 282 -16.34 -9.58 -7.84
C GLU A 282 -16.11 -9.29 -6.35
N CYS A 283 -15.41 -10.14 -5.59
CA CYS A 283 -15.14 -9.85 -4.18
C CYS A 283 -14.33 -8.56 -4.02
N CYS A 284 -14.91 -7.58 -3.33
CA CYS A 284 -14.31 -6.27 -3.05
C CYS A 284 -13.54 -6.23 -1.71
N PHE A 285 -13.65 -7.26 -0.88
CA PHE A 285 -12.99 -7.37 0.44
C PHE A 285 -11.59 -7.97 0.35
N GLY A 286 -10.80 -7.83 1.41
CA GLY A 286 -9.41 -8.27 1.44
C GLY A 286 -9.22 -9.75 1.77
N HIS A 287 -8.30 -10.40 1.08
CA HIS A 287 -7.84 -11.78 1.30
C HIS A 287 -6.37 -11.82 1.76
N VAL A 288 -5.65 -10.71 1.61
CA VAL A 288 -4.27 -10.52 2.10
C VAL A 288 -4.14 -9.16 2.77
N CYS A 289 -3.35 -9.08 3.85
CA CYS A 289 -3.06 -7.79 4.49
C CYS A 289 -2.12 -6.95 3.60
N GLN A 290 -2.65 -5.84 3.08
CA GLN A 290 -1.87 -4.87 2.30
C GLN A 290 -1.52 -3.61 3.11
N ASN A 291 -1.71 -3.64 4.43
CA ASN A 291 -1.39 -2.51 5.29
C ASN A 291 0.13 -2.39 5.45
N SER A 292 0.69 -1.26 5.01
CA SER A 292 2.14 -1.02 5.06
C SER A 292 2.76 -1.18 6.44
N LYS A 293 1.99 -0.91 7.51
CA LYS A 293 2.43 -1.08 8.90
C LYS A 293 2.64 -2.54 9.31
N CYS A 294 2.08 -3.49 8.57
CA CYS A 294 2.08 -4.92 8.87
C CYS A 294 3.08 -5.73 8.03
N LEU A 295 3.74 -5.11 7.05
CA LEU A 295 4.61 -5.78 6.08
C LEU A 295 5.96 -6.24 6.68
N GLY A 296 6.27 -5.80 7.91
CA GLY A 296 7.50 -6.18 8.59
C GLY A 296 7.41 -6.44 10.08
N ARG A 297 6.20 -6.47 10.63
CA ARG A 297 5.95 -6.82 12.03
C ARG A 297 4.50 -7.24 12.21
N GLU A 298 4.26 -8.18 13.12
CA GLU A 298 2.89 -8.49 13.51
C GLU A 298 2.30 -7.31 14.30
N VAL A 299 1.35 -6.61 13.68
CA VAL A 299 0.53 -5.60 14.37
C VAL A 299 -0.71 -6.30 14.93
N ARG A 300 -0.74 -6.57 16.23
CA ARG A 300 -1.85 -7.30 16.90
C ARG A 300 -3.22 -6.66 16.69
N ALA A 301 -3.26 -5.33 16.59
CA ALA A 301 -4.48 -4.55 16.37
C ALA A 301 -4.94 -4.48 14.90
N CYS A 302 -4.23 -5.12 13.95
CA CYS A 302 -4.61 -5.10 12.54
C CYS A 302 -5.91 -5.88 12.29
N SER A 303 -6.87 -5.29 11.59
CA SER A 303 -8.10 -5.98 11.16
C SER A 303 -7.81 -7.18 10.26
N MET A 304 -6.77 -7.08 9.43
CA MET A 304 -6.33 -8.10 8.49
C MET A 304 -5.32 -9.11 9.08
N ARG A 305 -5.17 -9.15 10.42
CA ARG A 305 -4.19 -10.01 11.10
C ARG A 305 -4.30 -11.49 10.73
N VAL A 306 -5.52 -11.96 10.48
CA VAL A 306 -5.80 -13.35 10.09
C VAL A 306 -5.13 -13.73 8.77
N PHE A 307 -4.75 -12.75 7.94
CA PHE A 307 -4.10 -12.94 6.66
C PHE A 307 -2.62 -12.52 6.64
N HIS A 308 -2.00 -12.25 7.80
CA HIS A 308 -0.57 -11.91 7.87
C HIS A 308 0.35 -13.05 7.44
N ARG A 309 -0.14 -14.30 7.50
CA ARG A 309 0.63 -15.50 7.18
C ARG A 309 0.36 -16.05 5.78
N VAL A 310 -0.50 -15.38 5.00
CA VAL A 310 -0.76 -15.78 3.61
C VAL A 310 0.49 -15.53 2.79
N ASP A 311 0.95 -16.54 2.04
CA ASP A 311 2.09 -16.41 1.14
C ASP A 311 1.67 -15.50 -0.04
N PRO A 312 2.18 -14.27 -0.18
CA PRO A 312 1.76 -13.34 -1.23
C PRO A 312 2.29 -13.70 -2.62
N VAL A 313 3.09 -14.77 -2.77
CA VAL A 313 3.67 -15.14 -4.05
C VAL A 313 2.59 -15.73 -4.96
N LEU A 314 2.32 -15.03 -6.07
CA LEU A 314 1.47 -15.54 -7.14
C LEU A 314 2.04 -16.84 -7.71
N ALA A 315 1.23 -17.90 -7.71
CA ALA A 315 1.54 -19.15 -8.39
C ALA A 315 0.77 -19.31 -9.71
N ARG A 316 -0.52 -18.95 -9.71
CA ARG A 316 -1.39 -19.11 -10.88
C ARG A 316 -2.60 -18.18 -10.86
N TRP A 317 -3.18 -17.99 -12.04
CA TRP A 317 -4.48 -17.37 -12.21
C TRP A 317 -5.53 -18.46 -12.44
N VAL A 318 -6.73 -18.27 -11.89
CA VAL A 318 -7.89 -19.13 -12.17
C VAL A 318 -9.08 -18.26 -12.52
N GLU A 319 -10.01 -18.83 -13.28
CA GLU A 319 -11.31 -18.20 -13.48
C GLU A 319 -12.04 -18.09 -12.14
N GLY A 320 -12.52 -16.89 -11.85
CA GLY A 320 -13.29 -16.61 -10.65
C GLY A 320 -14.77 -16.97 -10.84
N GLU A 321 -15.40 -17.36 -9.75
CA GLU A 321 -16.83 -17.66 -9.72
C GLU A 321 -17.63 -16.36 -9.88
N VAL A 322 -18.51 -16.33 -10.87
CA VAL A 322 -19.56 -15.31 -10.97
C VAL A 322 -20.71 -15.80 -10.11
N VAL A 323 -20.95 -15.14 -8.99
CA VAL A 323 -22.08 -15.49 -8.12
C VAL A 323 -23.27 -14.64 -8.56
N ASP A 324 -24.23 -15.28 -9.22
CA ASP A 324 -25.53 -14.68 -9.52
C ASP A 324 -26.29 -14.41 -8.21
N GLY A 325 -26.04 -13.26 -7.61
CA GLY A 325 -26.91 -12.50 -6.70
C GLY A 325 -27.74 -13.21 -5.63
N ARG A 326 -27.42 -14.45 -5.24
CA ARG A 326 -28.15 -15.21 -4.21
C ARG A 326 -27.21 -16.13 -3.46
N ARG A 327 -26.69 -15.65 -2.33
CA ARG A 327 -26.39 -16.45 -1.14
C ARG A 327 -26.17 -15.52 0.04
#